data_AF-A0A2W4SCJ8-F1
#
_entry.id   AF-A0A2W4SCJ8-F1
#
_cell.length_a   1.000
_cell.length_b   1.000
_cell.length_c   1.000
_cell.angle_alpha   90.00
_cell.angle_beta   90.00
_cell.angle_gamma   90.00
#
_symmetry.space_group_name_H-M   'P 1'
#
loop_
_entity.id
_entity.type
_entity.pdbx_description
1 polymer ?
#
loop_
_entity_poly.entity_id
_entity_poly.type
_entity_poly.pdbx_seq_one_letter_code
_entity_poly.pdbx_strand_id
1 'polypeptide(L)'
;MKGRLIAFVAMFALALLALLPLRVAGLDNAGLTAQAVTGSIWRGHLTAAQLRGLPIGDVDAGMAPLSLLGGTLKLGFAGPVIAGAVLRHGNGGGVEGVRGRLLPGRVAGLPVASLDLDDFGADFRDAACAGAGGRVTLQPAGNLARIGTLVGAPRCDGPALVLPLAGDRGRLDLRIAADGGYRATLAVDDVGEGERAGLLAAGFQPTPSGLALTVEGRL
;
A
#
# COMPACT_ATOMS: atom_id res chain seq x y z
N MET A 1 42.10 16.39 -22.61
CA MET A 1 42.03 16.31 -21.12
C MET A 1 40.59 16.34 -20.57
N LYS A 2 39.67 17.17 -21.10
CA LYS A 2 38.26 17.26 -20.62
C LYS A 2 37.46 15.93 -20.67
N GLY A 3 37.62 15.13 -21.73
CA GLY A 3 36.91 13.84 -21.86
C GLY A 3 37.30 12.77 -20.82
N ARG A 4 38.57 12.77 -20.35
CA ARG A 4 39.03 11.85 -19.29
C ARG A 4 38.50 12.27 -17.92
N LEU A 5 38.34 13.57 -17.69
CA LEU A 5 37.74 14.11 -16.47
C LEU A 5 36.24 13.79 -16.41
N ILE A 6 35.52 13.91 -17.53
CA ILE A 6 34.09 13.56 -17.63
C ILE A 6 33.88 12.06 -17.39
N ALA A 7 34.71 11.20 -18.00
CA ALA A 7 34.67 9.76 -17.78
C ALA A 7 34.99 9.39 -16.32
N PHE A 8 35.95 10.07 -15.70
CA PHE A 8 36.31 9.86 -14.30
C PHE A 8 35.19 10.31 -13.35
N VAL A 9 34.57 11.48 -13.58
CA VAL A 9 33.45 11.97 -12.77
C VAL A 9 32.22 11.07 -12.95
N ALA A 10 31.94 10.60 -14.17
CA ALA A 10 30.85 9.66 -14.42
C ALA A 10 31.10 8.31 -13.72
N MET A 11 32.33 7.78 -13.79
CA MET A 11 32.71 6.52 -13.14
C MET A 11 32.74 6.66 -11.61
N PHE A 12 33.17 7.80 -11.08
CA PHE A 12 33.16 8.12 -9.65
C PHE A 12 31.72 8.31 -9.13
N ALA A 13 30.86 8.99 -9.89
CA ALA A 13 29.43 9.08 -9.58
C ALA A 13 28.75 7.70 -9.63
N LEU A 14 29.10 6.85 -10.61
CA LEU A 14 28.64 5.46 -10.68
C LEU A 14 29.13 4.64 -9.48
N ALA A 15 30.37 4.83 -9.05
CA ALA A 15 30.93 4.17 -7.87
C ALA A 15 30.26 4.67 -6.57
N LEU A 16 30.00 5.97 -6.46
CA LEU A 16 29.23 6.56 -5.35
C LEU A 16 27.79 6.05 -5.32
N LEU A 17 27.11 5.95 -6.46
CA LEU A 17 25.80 5.30 -6.57
C LEU A 17 25.89 3.80 -6.24
N ALA A 18 26.96 3.12 -6.63
CA ALA A 18 27.16 1.70 -6.33
C ALA A 18 27.37 1.43 -4.82
N LEU A 19 28.08 2.33 -4.14
CA LEU A 19 28.48 2.21 -2.74
C LEU A 19 27.64 3.05 -1.76
N LEU A 20 26.59 3.74 -2.22
CA LEU A 20 25.79 4.59 -1.33
C LEU A 20 25.18 3.71 -0.21
N PRO A 21 25.49 3.95 1.07
CA PRO A 21 24.92 3.16 2.15
C PRO A 21 23.41 3.45 2.25
N LEU A 22 22.60 2.41 2.44
CA LEU A 22 21.14 2.49 2.61
C LEU A 22 20.68 3.53 3.64
N ARG A 23 21.56 3.87 4.60
CA ARG A 23 21.33 4.88 5.63
C ARG A 23 21.03 6.28 5.07
N VAL A 24 21.45 6.59 3.84
CA VAL A 24 21.23 7.91 3.21
C VAL A 24 19.92 7.98 2.41
N ALA A 25 19.20 6.86 2.25
CA ALA A 25 17.98 6.80 1.43
C ALA A 25 16.71 7.36 2.11
N GLY A 26 16.80 7.91 3.32
CA GLY A 26 15.67 8.60 3.96
C GLY A 26 14.47 7.71 4.28
N LEU A 27 14.72 6.45 4.66
CA LEU A 27 13.69 5.48 5.07
C LEU A 27 12.86 5.94 6.28
N ASP A 28 13.38 6.91 7.06
CA ASP A 28 12.71 7.48 8.24
C ASP A 28 11.38 8.20 7.89
N ASN A 29 11.27 8.80 6.70
CA ASN A 29 10.06 9.54 6.29
C ASN A 29 8.91 8.63 5.83
N ALA A 30 9.19 7.36 5.54
CA ALA A 30 8.17 6.39 5.15
C ALA A 30 7.58 5.63 6.36
N GLY A 31 8.13 5.83 7.57
CA GLY A 31 7.74 5.09 8.78
C GLY A 31 8.21 3.64 8.78
N LEU A 32 9.27 3.32 8.03
CA LEU A 32 9.84 1.98 7.93
C LEU A 32 11.07 1.88 8.84
N THR A 33 10.99 1.09 9.90
CA THR A 33 12.08 0.87 10.86
C THR A 33 12.59 -0.57 10.74
N ALA A 34 13.89 -0.80 10.94
CA ALA A 34 14.48 -2.13 10.91
C ALA A 34 15.55 -2.25 12.00
N GLN A 35 15.72 -3.44 12.57
CA GLN A 35 16.68 -3.67 13.64
C GLN A 35 18.13 -3.72 13.12
N ALA A 36 18.32 -4.28 11.93
CA ALA A 36 19.60 -4.28 11.25
C ALA A 36 19.38 -4.10 9.74
N VAL A 37 20.26 -3.32 9.12
CA VAL A 37 20.31 -3.16 7.67
C VAL A 37 21.69 -3.63 7.22
N THR A 38 21.71 -4.67 6.39
CA THR A 38 22.94 -5.23 5.82
C THR A 38 22.86 -5.19 4.30
N GLY A 39 24.00 -5.12 3.61
CA GLY A 39 24.05 -5.02 2.14
C GLY A 39 24.06 -3.59 1.59
N SER A 40 24.03 -3.48 0.25
CA SER A 40 24.08 -2.20 -0.48
C SER A 40 22.68 -1.76 -0.90
N ILE A 41 22.50 -0.51 -1.32
CA ILE A 41 21.19 -0.01 -1.81
C ILE A 41 20.57 -0.82 -2.96
N TRP A 42 21.39 -1.64 -3.63
CA TRP A 42 20.99 -2.49 -4.76
C TRP A 42 20.49 -3.87 -4.30
N ARG A 43 21.03 -4.36 -3.20
CA ARG A 43 20.70 -5.63 -2.54
C ARG A 43 20.93 -5.46 -1.04
N GLY A 44 19.93 -4.86 -0.40
CA GLY A 44 19.87 -4.68 1.05
C GLY A 44 18.99 -5.76 1.66
N HIS A 45 19.34 -6.17 2.86
CA HIS A 45 18.54 -7.07 3.68
C HIS A 45 18.23 -6.34 4.99
N LEU A 46 16.94 -6.19 5.27
CA LEU A 46 16.38 -5.55 6.46
C LEU A 46 15.91 -6.64 7.41
N THR A 47 16.56 -6.76 8.57
CA THR A 47 16.18 -7.73 9.59
C THR A 47 15.14 -7.12 10.53
N ALA A 48 14.06 -7.86 10.80
CA ALA A 48 12.95 -7.42 11.66
C ALA A 48 12.38 -6.04 11.28
N ALA A 49 12.05 -5.86 9.99
CA ALA A 49 11.45 -4.64 9.50
C ALA A 49 10.02 -4.46 10.05
N GLN A 50 9.68 -3.21 10.39
CA GLN A 50 8.37 -2.77 10.80
C GLN A 50 7.94 -1.58 9.95
N LEU A 51 6.68 -1.55 9.52
CA LEU A 51 6.09 -0.40 8.84
C LEU A 51 5.02 0.21 9.74
N ARG A 52 5.27 1.42 10.25
CA ARG A 52 4.35 2.15 11.15
C ARG A 52 3.85 1.28 12.33
N GLY A 53 4.73 0.43 12.87
CA GLY A 53 4.44 -0.49 13.98
C GLY A 53 3.88 -1.86 13.60
N LEU A 54 3.64 -2.13 12.31
CA LEU A 54 3.25 -3.46 11.83
C LEU A 54 4.50 -4.31 11.57
N PRO A 55 4.69 -5.46 12.24
CA PRO A 55 5.84 -6.33 12.00
C PRO A 55 5.73 -6.99 10.62
N ILE A 56 6.66 -6.66 9.72
CA ILE A 56 6.77 -7.26 8.38
C ILE A 56 7.75 -8.44 8.40
N GLY A 57 8.72 -8.42 9.32
CA GLY A 57 9.75 -9.46 9.43
C GLY A 57 10.96 -9.14 8.56
N ASP A 58 11.67 -10.17 8.11
CA ASP A 58 12.86 -9.97 7.29
C ASP A 58 12.47 -9.61 5.85
N VAL A 59 13.02 -8.51 5.34
CA VAL A 59 12.67 -7.95 4.03
C VAL A 59 13.94 -7.70 3.23
N ASP A 60 14.05 -8.34 2.08
CA ASP A 60 15.02 -7.99 1.06
C ASP A 60 14.54 -6.73 0.32
N ALA A 61 15.36 -5.69 0.27
CA ALA A 61 15.06 -4.44 -0.42
C ALA A 61 16.16 -4.14 -1.45
N GLY A 62 15.79 -3.80 -2.67
CA GLY A 62 16.76 -3.51 -3.74
C GLY A 62 16.24 -2.49 -4.73
N MET A 63 17.08 -1.50 -5.05
CA MET A 63 16.79 -0.57 -6.14
C MET A 63 17.11 -1.19 -7.51
N ALA A 64 16.27 -0.93 -8.51
CA ALA A 64 16.52 -1.34 -9.89
C ALA A 64 17.33 -0.25 -10.65
N PRO A 65 18.62 -0.47 -10.98
CA PRO A 65 19.46 0.57 -11.60
C PRO A 65 18.97 0.99 -12.98
N LEU A 66 18.38 0.06 -13.72
CA LEU A 66 17.84 0.30 -15.06
C LEU A 66 16.62 1.22 -15.04
N SER A 67 15.83 1.22 -13.96
CA SER A 67 14.65 2.08 -13.83
C SER A 67 15.04 3.56 -13.70
N LEU A 68 16.22 3.85 -13.13
CA LEU A 68 16.74 5.21 -12.99
C LEU A 68 17.02 5.87 -14.34
N LEU A 69 17.42 5.09 -15.35
CA LEU A 69 17.62 5.60 -16.72
C LEU A 69 16.31 6.09 -17.35
N GLY A 70 15.17 5.53 -16.93
CA GLY A 70 13.83 5.98 -17.30
C GLY A 70 13.24 7.05 -16.37
N GLY A 71 14.04 7.63 -15.46
CA GLY A 71 13.57 8.63 -14.49
C GLY A 71 12.67 8.08 -13.39
N THR A 72 12.62 6.76 -13.22
CA THR A 72 11.79 6.08 -12.22
C THR A 72 12.66 5.38 -11.18
N LEU A 73 12.52 5.79 -9.93
CA LEU A 73 13.09 5.08 -8.81
C LEU A 73 12.16 3.92 -8.45
N LYS A 74 12.59 2.68 -8.72
CA LYS A 74 11.87 1.46 -8.35
C LYS A 74 12.63 0.76 -7.22
N LEU A 75 11.98 0.62 -6.08
CA LEU A 75 12.50 -0.10 -4.91
C LEU A 75 11.66 -1.36 -4.72
N GLY A 76 12.23 -2.52 -5.07
CA GLY A 76 11.62 -3.81 -4.78
C GLY A 76 11.75 -4.15 -3.31
N PHE A 77 10.75 -4.82 -2.75
CA PHE A 77 10.77 -5.41 -1.42
C PHE A 77 10.23 -6.83 -1.47
N ALA A 78 10.82 -7.76 -0.73
CA ALA A 78 10.34 -9.13 -0.61
C ALA A 78 10.58 -9.65 0.80
N GLY A 79 9.52 -10.07 1.47
CA GLY A 79 9.55 -10.71 2.78
C GLY A 79 8.57 -11.89 2.84
N PRO A 80 8.51 -12.60 3.98
CA PRO A 80 7.72 -13.83 4.11
C PRO A 80 6.20 -13.60 4.02
N VAL A 81 5.74 -12.40 4.37
CA VAL A 81 4.31 -12.06 4.40
C VAL A 81 3.87 -11.14 3.26
N ILE A 82 4.82 -10.42 2.66
CA ILE A 82 4.54 -9.43 1.60
C ILE A 82 5.75 -9.23 0.69
N ALA A 83 5.50 -9.08 -0.60
CA ALA A 83 6.49 -8.71 -1.61
C ALA A 83 5.87 -7.73 -2.61
N GLY A 84 6.69 -6.97 -3.32
CA GLY A 84 6.23 -5.99 -4.32
C GLY A 84 7.32 -4.97 -4.66
N ALA A 85 6.91 -3.84 -5.21
CA ALA A 85 7.80 -2.71 -5.42
C ALA A 85 7.11 -1.38 -5.14
N VAL A 86 7.87 -0.41 -4.66
CA VAL A 86 7.49 1.00 -4.59
C VAL A 86 8.07 1.71 -5.81
N LEU A 87 7.26 2.52 -6.47
CA LEU A 87 7.63 3.37 -7.59
C LEU A 87 7.65 4.82 -7.13
N ARG A 88 8.67 5.55 -7.55
CA ARG A 88 8.75 7.00 -7.37
C ARG A 88 9.30 7.63 -8.65
N HIS A 89 8.60 8.63 -9.17
CA HIS A 89 9.01 9.40 -10.33
C HIS A 89 8.74 10.88 -10.04
N GLY A 90 9.23 11.79 -10.88
CA GLY A 90 9.36 13.22 -10.53
C GLY A 90 8.11 13.86 -9.90
N ASN A 91 6.94 13.62 -10.49
CA ASN A 91 5.64 14.19 -10.12
C ASN A 91 4.66 13.15 -9.52
N GLY A 92 5.17 12.02 -9.04
CA GLY A 92 4.28 10.94 -8.62
C GLY A 92 4.98 9.76 -7.94
N GLY A 93 4.20 8.70 -7.78
CA GLY A 93 4.65 7.47 -7.18
C GLY A 93 3.51 6.48 -7.03
N GLY A 94 3.89 5.28 -6.64
CA GLY A 94 2.95 4.17 -6.59
C GLY A 94 3.56 2.92 -5.97
N VAL A 95 2.79 1.85 -6.05
CA VAL A 95 3.21 0.50 -5.75
C VAL A 95 2.86 -0.40 -6.91
N GLU A 96 3.67 -1.44 -7.11
CA GLU A 96 3.53 -2.36 -8.23
C GLU A 96 3.72 -3.80 -7.75
N GLY A 97 2.84 -4.67 -8.23
CA GLY A 97 2.96 -6.12 -8.06
C GLY A 97 2.97 -6.59 -6.61
N VAL A 98 2.29 -5.86 -5.73
CA VAL A 98 2.22 -6.17 -4.31
C VAL A 98 1.44 -7.46 -4.11
N ARG A 99 2.08 -8.45 -3.50
CA ARG A 99 1.51 -9.76 -3.18
C ARG A 99 1.75 -10.08 -1.71
N GLY A 100 0.75 -10.64 -1.04
CA GLY A 100 0.93 -11.07 0.33
C GLY A 100 -0.36 -11.07 1.14
N ARG A 101 -0.30 -11.69 2.31
CA ARG A 101 -1.40 -11.74 3.26
C ARG A 101 -1.03 -11.01 4.54
N LEU A 102 -1.67 -9.86 4.74
CA LEU A 102 -1.48 -9.01 5.91
C LEU A 102 -2.54 -9.33 6.97
N LEU A 103 -2.15 -9.21 8.24
CA LEU A 103 -3.03 -9.33 9.40
C LEU A 103 -3.03 -8.00 10.16
N PRO A 104 -3.58 -6.91 9.57
CA PRO A 104 -3.39 -5.55 10.10
C PRO A 104 -4.12 -5.29 11.41
N GLY A 105 -5.11 -6.13 11.78
CA GLY A 105 -6.00 -5.92 12.91
C GLY A 105 -7.03 -4.80 12.66
N ARG A 106 -6.59 -3.64 12.14
CA ARG A 106 -7.45 -2.52 11.71
C ARG A 106 -6.97 -1.88 10.42
N VAL A 107 -7.91 -1.50 9.55
CA VAL A 107 -7.65 -0.71 8.32
C VAL A 107 -8.70 0.39 8.23
N ALA A 108 -8.29 1.65 8.09
CA ALA A 108 -9.20 2.81 8.03
C ALA A 108 -10.27 2.79 9.16
N GLY A 109 -9.85 2.41 10.38
CA GLY A 109 -10.74 2.30 11.55
C GLY A 109 -11.56 1.00 11.64
N LEU A 110 -11.67 0.22 10.57
CA LEU A 110 -12.43 -1.03 10.51
C LEU A 110 -11.62 -2.22 11.03
N PRO A 111 -12.21 -3.13 11.84
CA PRO A 111 -11.55 -4.36 12.28
C PRO A 111 -11.42 -5.36 11.11
N VAL A 112 -10.19 -5.71 10.77
CA VAL A 112 -9.86 -6.59 9.63
C VAL A 112 -9.03 -7.77 10.13
N ALA A 113 -9.50 -8.99 9.85
CA ALA A 113 -8.82 -10.23 10.22
C ALA A 113 -7.64 -10.48 9.27
N SER A 114 -7.89 -10.40 7.97
CA SER A 114 -6.86 -10.56 6.95
C SER A 114 -7.12 -9.69 5.73
N LEU A 115 -6.05 -9.25 5.11
CA LEU A 115 -6.06 -8.56 3.82
C LEU A 115 -5.09 -9.29 2.89
N ASP A 116 -5.64 -9.95 1.87
CA ASP A 116 -4.88 -10.66 0.85
C ASP A 116 -4.76 -9.76 -0.39
N LEU A 117 -3.52 -9.60 -0.86
CA LEU A 117 -3.16 -8.83 -2.03
C LEU A 117 -2.59 -9.78 -3.08
N ASP A 118 -3.17 -9.75 -4.27
CA ASP A 118 -2.73 -10.53 -5.42
C ASP A 118 -2.44 -9.56 -6.57
N ASP A 119 -1.14 -9.35 -6.82
CA ASP A 119 -0.59 -8.45 -7.84
C ASP A 119 -1.15 -7.02 -7.76
N PHE A 120 -1.37 -6.53 -6.54
CA PHE A 120 -1.93 -5.20 -6.31
C PHE A 120 -0.96 -4.12 -6.81
N GLY A 121 -1.49 -3.19 -7.59
CA GLY A 121 -0.77 -2.03 -8.08
C GLY A 121 -1.63 -0.77 -8.07
N ALA A 122 -1.00 0.35 -7.77
CA ALA A 122 -1.59 1.67 -7.86
C ALA A 122 -0.49 2.69 -8.16
N ASP A 123 -0.67 3.51 -9.18
CA ASP A 123 0.28 4.50 -9.66
C ASP A 123 -0.41 5.86 -9.80
N PHE A 124 0.19 6.88 -9.19
CA PHE A 124 -0.27 8.26 -9.28
C PHE A 124 0.76 9.11 -10.00
N ARG A 125 0.33 9.84 -11.04
CA ARG A 125 1.16 10.82 -11.78
C ARG A 125 0.42 12.13 -11.89
N ASP A 126 1.14 13.24 -11.74
CA ASP A 126 0.56 14.58 -11.90
C ASP A 126 -0.70 14.80 -11.03
N ALA A 127 -0.65 14.32 -9.79
CA ALA A 127 -1.78 14.35 -8.85
C ALA A 127 -3.06 13.63 -9.33
N ALA A 128 -2.93 12.61 -10.18
CA ALA A 128 -4.04 11.78 -10.65
C ALA A 128 -3.66 10.30 -10.66
N CYS A 129 -4.65 9.43 -10.45
CA CYS A 129 -4.49 7.98 -10.64
C CYS A 129 -4.23 7.69 -12.13
N ALA A 130 -3.07 7.12 -12.43
CA ALA A 130 -2.66 6.79 -13.80
C ALA A 130 -2.75 5.29 -14.09
N GLY A 131 -2.65 4.45 -13.06
CA GLY A 131 -2.78 3.01 -13.21
C GLY A 131 -3.21 2.35 -11.90
N ALA A 132 -4.03 1.32 -12.00
CA ALA A 132 -4.46 0.52 -10.87
C ALA A 132 -4.83 -0.89 -11.35
N GLY A 133 -4.49 -1.90 -10.56
CA GLY A 133 -4.80 -3.29 -10.91
C GLY A 133 -4.50 -4.28 -9.81
N GLY A 134 -4.73 -5.56 -10.12
CA GLY A 134 -4.62 -6.67 -9.19
C GLY A 134 -5.95 -7.02 -8.53
N ARG A 135 -5.88 -7.81 -7.46
CA ARG A 135 -7.02 -8.29 -6.69
C ARG A 135 -6.76 -8.11 -5.21
N VAL A 136 -7.79 -7.69 -4.50
CA VAL A 136 -7.78 -7.53 -3.05
C VAL A 136 -8.90 -8.36 -2.45
N THR A 137 -8.55 -9.16 -1.44
CA THR A 137 -9.51 -9.92 -0.65
C THR A 137 -9.41 -9.49 0.80
N LEU A 138 -10.51 -8.97 1.33
CA LEU A 138 -10.60 -8.51 2.71
C LEU A 138 -11.51 -9.44 3.51
N GLN A 139 -11.00 -9.90 4.66
CA GLN A 139 -11.76 -10.67 5.63
C GLN A 139 -12.04 -9.77 6.85
N PRO A 140 -13.29 -9.35 7.10
CA PRO A 140 -13.63 -8.56 8.27
C PRO A 140 -13.45 -9.38 9.57
N ALA A 141 -13.18 -8.69 10.69
CA ALA A 141 -13.07 -9.31 12.01
C ALA A 141 -14.21 -8.92 12.95
N GLY A 142 -14.34 -9.66 14.06
CA GLY A 142 -15.28 -9.35 15.14
C GLY A 142 -16.74 -9.38 14.67
N ASN A 143 -17.52 -8.38 15.07
CA ASN A 143 -18.93 -8.27 14.69
C ASN A 143 -19.16 -8.14 13.18
N LEU A 144 -18.15 -7.69 12.42
CA LEU A 144 -18.23 -7.56 10.97
C LEU A 144 -17.96 -8.88 10.23
N ALA A 145 -17.47 -9.92 10.91
CA ALA A 145 -17.14 -11.20 10.27
C ALA A 145 -18.34 -11.85 9.55
N ARG A 146 -19.58 -11.54 9.99
CA ARG A 146 -20.82 -12.03 9.38
C ARG A 146 -21.13 -11.46 8.00
N ILE A 147 -20.51 -10.33 7.64
CA ILE A 147 -20.61 -9.73 6.30
C ILE A 147 -20.00 -10.66 5.24
N GLY A 148 -19.08 -11.54 5.66
CA GLY A 148 -18.37 -12.45 4.78
C GLY A 148 -17.13 -11.81 4.17
N THR A 149 -16.52 -12.53 3.25
CA THR A 149 -15.33 -12.08 2.53
C THR A 149 -15.72 -11.04 1.48
N LEU A 150 -14.96 -9.95 1.41
CA LEU A 150 -15.13 -8.90 0.42
C LEU A 150 -14.00 -9.00 -0.61
N VAL A 151 -14.33 -9.06 -1.90
CA VAL A 151 -13.36 -9.18 -2.99
C VAL A 151 -13.54 -8.04 -3.98
N GLY A 152 -12.43 -7.48 -4.45
CA GLY A 152 -12.43 -6.36 -5.38
C GLY A 152 -11.14 -6.23 -6.18
N ALA A 153 -11.19 -5.37 -7.18
CA ALA A 153 -10.02 -4.95 -7.95
C ALA A 153 -9.95 -3.42 -7.97
N PRO A 154 -8.78 -2.83 -7.70
CA PRO A 154 -8.62 -1.38 -7.74
C PRO A 154 -8.70 -0.88 -9.19
N ARG A 155 -9.24 0.32 -9.36
CA ARG A 155 -9.31 1.01 -10.65
C ARG A 155 -9.14 2.52 -10.46
N CYS A 156 -8.69 3.21 -11.49
CA CYS A 156 -8.71 4.67 -11.50
C CYS A 156 -10.11 5.17 -11.89
N ASP A 157 -10.61 6.15 -11.14
CA ASP A 157 -11.83 6.89 -11.44
C ASP A 157 -11.53 8.39 -11.37
N GLY A 158 -11.23 8.97 -12.54
CA GLY A 158 -10.67 10.30 -12.65
C GLY A 158 -9.33 10.40 -11.89
N PRO A 159 -9.14 11.42 -11.03
CA PRO A 159 -7.89 11.58 -10.29
C PRO A 159 -7.76 10.63 -9.10
N ALA A 160 -8.81 9.89 -8.74
CA ALA A 160 -8.81 9.04 -7.56
C ALA A 160 -8.61 7.57 -7.90
N LEU A 161 -7.97 6.86 -6.97
CA LEU A 161 -7.98 5.40 -6.93
C LEU A 161 -9.27 4.96 -6.22
N VAL A 162 -10.03 4.08 -6.85
CA VAL A 162 -11.23 3.46 -6.26
C VAL A 162 -11.00 1.96 -6.16
N LEU A 163 -11.17 1.42 -4.97
CA LEU A 163 -11.18 0.00 -4.69
C LEU A 163 -12.57 -0.36 -4.14
N PRO A 164 -13.47 -0.85 -5.00
CA PRO A 164 -14.73 -1.41 -4.58
C PRO A 164 -14.54 -2.90 -4.29
N LEU A 165 -14.86 -3.30 -3.07
CA LEU A 165 -14.94 -4.69 -2.68
C LEU A 165 -16.42 -5.04 -2.44
N ALA A 166 -16.82 -6.20 -2.93
CA ALA A 166 -18.17 -6.73 -2.74
C ALA A 166 -18.09 -8.14 -2.14
N GLY A 167 -19.08 -8.47 -1.34
CA GLY A 167 -19.33 -9.82 -0.85
C GLY A 167 -20.83 -10.07 -0.77
N ASP A 168 -21.19 -11.18 -0.13
CA ASP A 168 -22.58 -11.65 -0.13
C ASP A 168 -23.54 -10.74 0.65
N ARG A 169 -23.06 -10.11 1.74
CA ARG A 169 -23.87 -9.28 2.64
C ARG A 169 -23.38 -7.84 2.81
N GLY A 170 -22.37 -7.44 2.05
CA GLY A 170 -21.85 -6.09 2.18
C GLY A 170 -20.92 -5.68 1.07
N ARG A 171 -20.63 -4.38 1.08
CA ARG A 171 -19.81 -3.69 0.09
C ARG A 171 -18.94 -2.68 0.79
N LEU A 172 -17.66 -2.65 0.45
CA LEU A 172 -16.71 -1.64 0.90
C LEU A 172 -16.23 -0.85 -0.31
N ASP A 173 -16.54 0.43 -0.36
CA ASP A 173 -16.02 1.35 -1.37
C ASP A 173 -14.92 2.22 -0.74
N LEU A 174 -13.67 1.95 -1.12
CA LEU A 174 -12.52 2.77 -0.72
C LEU A 174 -12.13 3.70 -1.87
N ARG A 175 -12.12 5.01 -1.61
CA ARG A 175 -11.63 6.03 -2.54
C ARG A 175 -10.44 6.74 -1.93
N ILE A 176 -9.33 6.80 -2.66
CA ILE A 176 -8.10 7.47 -2.26
C ILE A 176 -7.78 8.54 -3.32
N ALA A 177 -7.68 9.78 -2.88
CA ALA A 177 -7.24 10.90 -3.69
C ALA A 177 -5.71 10.99 -3.73
N ALA A 178 -5.17 11.64 -4.76
CA ALA A 178 -3.72 11.76 -4.95
C ALA A 178 -3.02 12.60 -3.86
N ASP A 179 -3.77 13.41 -3.10
CA ASP A 179 -3.28 14.16 -1.95
C ASP A 179 -3.21 13.32 -0.65
N GLY A 180 -3.50 12.02 -0.75
CA GLY A 180 -3.52 11.07 0.37
C GLY A 180 -4.81 11.10 1.18
N GLY A 181 -5.79 11.96 0.84
CA GLY A 181 -7.12 11.91 1.41
C GLY A 181 -7.81 10.60 1.06
N TYR A 182 -8.50 9.98 2.01
CA TYR A 182 -9.27 8.76 1.77
C TYR A 182 -10.67 8.84 2.34
N ARG A 183 -11.59 8.13 1.69
CA ARG A 183 -12.96 7.86 2.14
C ARG A 183 -13.23 6.38 1.98
N ALA A 184 -13.61 5.71 3.05
CA ALA A 184 -14.03 4.31 3.06
C ALA A 184 -15.49 4.25 3.48
N THR A 185 -16.34 3.66 2.64
CA THR A 185 -17.77 3.47 2.95
C THR A 185 -18.06 1.97 2.96
N LEU A 186 -18.40 1.43 4.14
CA LEU A 186 -18.85 0.06 4.32
C LEU A 186 -20.37 0.05 4.41
N ALA A 187 -21.04 -0.53 3.43
CA ALA A 187 -22.47 -0.80 3.43
C ALA A 187 -22.74 -2.28 3.73
N VAL A 188 -23.76 -2.52 4.55
CA VAL A 188 -24.25 -3.86 4.90
C VAL A 188 -25.73 -3.87 4.61
N ASP A 189 -26.13 -4.81 3.76
CA ASP A 189 -27.52 -5.04 3.40
C ASP A 189 -28.09 -6.19 4.25
N ASP A 190 -29.41 -6.33 4.29
CA ASP A 190 -30.10 -7.44 4.99
C ASP A 190 -29.74 -7.57 6.48
N VAL A 191 -29.65 -6.43 7.18
CA VAL A 191 -29.33 -6.38 8.62
C VAL A 191 -30.54 -6.79 9.46
N GLY A 192 -30.45 -7.97 10.07
CA GLY A 192 -31.45 -8.49 11.02
C GLY A 192 -31.61 -7.63 12.28
N GLU A 193 -32.79 -7.69 12.91
CA GLU A 193 -33.14 -6.84 14.07
C GLU A 193 -32.16 -6.97 15.25
N GLY A 194 -31.68 -8.19 15.54
CA GLY A 194 -30.72 -8.44 16.62
C GLY A 194 -29.31 -7.89 16.35
N GLU A 195 -28.94 -7.67 15.09
CA GLU A 195 -27.63 -7.13 14.70
C GLU A 195 -27.64 -5.61 14.56
N ARG A 196 -28.80 -5.06 14.18
CA ARG A 196 -29.01 -3.62 13.96
C ARG A 196 -28.54 -2.79 15.15
N ALA A 197 -28.92 -3.15 16.38
CA ALA A 197 -28.52 -2.42 17.57
C ALA A 197 -27.00 -2.35 17.76
N GLY A 198 -26.29 -3.46 17.49
CA GLY A 198 -24.84 -3.53 17.61
C GLY A 198 -24.11 -2.70 16.54
N LEU A 199 -24.61 -2.73 15.30
CA LEU A 199 -24.03 -1.92 14.21
C LEU A 199 -24.28 -0.43 14.41
N LEU A 200 -25.47 -0.04 14.86
CA LEU A 200 -25.77 1.36 15.23
C LEU A 200 -24.84 1.85 16.35
N ALA A 201 -24.63 1.04 17.39
CA ALA A 201 -23.68 1.35 18.47
C ALA A 201 -22.22 1.44 17.98
N ALA A 202 -21.88 0.73 16.91
CA ALA A 202 -20.57 0.82 16.25
C ALA A 202 -20.44 2.03 15.30
N GLY A 203 -21.46 2.89 15.20
CA GLY A 203 -21.46 4.13 14.41
C GLY A 203 -22.02 3.98 13.00
N PHE A 204 -22.59 2.83 12.63
CA PHE A 204 -23.30 2.70 11.37
C PHE A 204 -24.56 3.56 11.39
N GLN A 205 -24.90 4.10 10.23
CA GLN A 205 -26.08 4.93 10.01
C GLN A 205 -27.10 4.20 9.12
N PRO A 206 -28.41 4.37 9.37
CA PRO A 206 -29.47 3.87 8.49
C PRO A 206 -29.35 4.38 7.05
N THR A 207 -29.47 3.48 6.09
CA THR A 207 -29.63 3.78 4.67
C THR A 207 -30.95 3.18 4.16
N PRO A 208 -31.41 3.54 2.95
CA PRO A 208 -32.64 2.96 2.39
C PRO A 208 -32.60 1.42 2.24
N SER A 209 -31.40 0.82 2.07
CA SER A 209 -31.23 -0.62 1.87
C SER A 209 -30.68 -1.37 3.07
N GLY A 210 -30.19 -0.67 4.11
CA GLY A 210 -29.51 -1.32 5.23
C GLY A 210 -28.83 -0.34 6.18
N LEU A 211 -27.55 -0.59 6.46
CA LEU A 211 -26.71 0.24 7.32
C LEU A 211 -25.40 0.56 6.61
N ALA A 212 -24.88 1.77 6.80
CA ALA A 212 -23.58 2.15 6.27
C ALA A 212 -22.72 2.89 7.29
N LEU A 213 -21.42 2.64 7.24
CA LEU A 213 -20.40 3.35 7.99
C LEU A 213 -19.45 4.02 7.01
N THR A 214 -19.26 5.33 7.14
CA THR A 214 -18.29 6.09 6.36
C THR A 214 -17.18 6.59 7.26
N VAL A 215 -15.94 6.34 6.87
CA VAL A 215 -14.73 6.83 7.54
C VAL A 215 -13.92 7.65 6.55
N GLU A 216 -13.48 8.82 6.98
CA GLU A 216 -12.63 9.71 6.20
C GLU A 216 -11.35 10.03 6.96
N GLY A 217 -10.26 10.26 6.23
CA GLY A 217 -8.99 10.61 6.82
C GLY A 217 -7.92 10.92 5.77
N ARG A 218 -6.66 10.91 6.22
CA ARG A 218 -5.49 11.09 5.36
C ARG A 218 -4.41 10.06 5.74
N LEU A 219 -3.67 9.57 4.74
CA LEU A 219 -2.61 8.55 4.86
C LEU A 219 -1.28 9.09 5.42
#